data_AF-A0A0C9Y4J5-F1
#
_entry.id   AF-A0A0C9Y4J5-F1
#
_cell.length_a   1.000
_cell.length_b   1.000
_cell.length_c   1.000
_cell.angle_alpha   90.00
_cell.angle_beta   90.00
_cell.angle_gamma   90.00
#
_symmetry.space_group_name_H-M   'P 1'
#
loop_
_entity.id
_entity.type
_entity.pdbx_description
1 polymer ?
#
loop_
_entity_poly.entity_id
_entity_poly.type
_entity_poly.pdbx_seq_one_letter_code
_entity_poly.pdbx_strand_id
1 'polypeptide(L)'
;MVDSTVSPPSYPKHPVLYIDKAAVVFLVENTLYRVPRKPLEEESTVFRDMFLLPQPNSDAIEGQDDTKPVILHGVSKADFECLLKALLCRYSSSMAAFKLSIWLVNHEPLLSGNMGKIRI
;
A
#
# COMPACT_ATOMS: atom_id res chain seq x y z
N MET A 1 4.13 47.08 -3.16
CA MET A 1 4.72 46.79 -4.49
C MET A 1 5.33 45.40 -4.43
N VAL A 2 4.86 44.55 -5.35
CA VAL A 2 5.29 43.18 -5.76
C VAL A 2 5.13 42.02 -4.76
N ASP A 3 3.97 41.37 -4.89
CA ASP A 3 3.72 39.98 -4.52
C ASP A 3 4.59 39.06 -5.40
N SER A 4 5.53 38.35 -4.78
CA SER A 4 6.44 37.44 -5.49
C SER A 4 5.84 36.04 -5.45
N THR A 5 4.92 35.76 -6.36
CA THR A 5 4.41 34.41 -6.64
C THR A 5 5.49 33.59 -7.34
N VAL A 6 6.46 33.10 -6.56
CA VAL A 6 7.41 32.10 -7.03
C VAL A 6 6.62 30.79 -7.20
N SER A 7 6.27 30.46 -8.44
CA SER A 7 5.70 29.16 -8.74
C SER A 7 6.70 28.07 -8.35
N PRO A 8 6.25 26.98 -7.71
CA PRO A 8 7.16 25.91 -7.33
C PRO A 8 7.84 25.34 -8.59
N PRO A 9 9.12 24.94 -8.49
CA PRO A 9 9.84 24.36 -9.61
C PRO A 9 9.10 23.13 -10.16
N SER A 10 8.89 23.11 -11.47
CA SER A 10 8.28 21.98 -12.18
C SER A 10 9.35 20.98 -12.58
N TYR A 11 9.27 19.76 -12.03
CA TYR A 11 10.19 18.66 -12.34
C TYR A 11 9.51 17.62 -13.24
N PRO A 12 10.22 17.05 -14.24
CA PRO A 12 9.67 15.98 -15.04
C PRO A 12 9.38 14.75 -14.17
N LYS A 13 8.13 14.27 -14.25
CA LYS A 13 7.67 13.05 -13.57
C LYS A 13 8.26 11.82 -14.27
N HIS A 14 8.87 10.90 -13.52
CA HIS A 14 9.36 9.64 -14.09
C HIS A 14 8.17 8.78 -14.58
N PRO A 15 8.10 8.38 -15.86
CA PRO A 15 6.89 7.78 -16.45
C PRO A 15 6.44 6.46 -15.80
N VAL A 16 7.35 5.75 -15.13
CA VAL A 16 7.08 4.45 -14.49
C VAL A 16 7.11 4.52 -12.95
N LEU A 17 7.87 5.46 -12.39
CA LEU A 17 8.19 5.50 -10.95
C LEU A 17 7.50 6.67 -10.24
N TYR A 18 6.98 7.62 -11.01
CA TYR A 18 6.14 8.70 -10.51
C TYR A 18 4.68 8.24 -10.53
N ILE A 19 4.28 7.53 -9.48
CA ILE A 19 2.95 6.91 -9.38
C ILE A 19 1.98 7.97 -8.85
N ASP A 20 1.18 8.54 -9.76
CA ASP A 20 0.28 9.68 -9.51
C ASP A 20 -0.93 9.34 -8.60
N LYS A 21 -1.13 8.04 -8.29
CA LYS A 21 -2.19 7.53 -7.38
C LYS A 21 -1.58 6.65 -6.29
N ALA A 22 -1.03 7.33 -5.28
CA ALA A 22 -0.43 6.71 -4.11
C ALA A 22 -1.45 5.88 -3.31
N ALA A 23 -0.91 4.95 -2.50
CA ALA A 23 -1.63 3.93 -1.76
C ALA A 23 -2.92 4.39 -1.07
N VAL A 24 -3.88 3.47 -0.95
CA VAL A 24 -5.15 3.67 -0.24
C VAL A 24 -5.03 3.08 1.16
N VAL A 25 -5.56 3.81 2.14
CA VAL A 25 -5.62 3.37 3.54
C VAL A 25 -6.99 2.76 3.82
N PHE A 26 -7.01 1.52 4.29
CA PHE A 26 -8.20 0.81 4.76
C PHE A 26 -8.13 0.61 6.27
N LEU A 27 -9.28 0.66 6.94
CA LEU A 27 -9.45 0.24 8.32
C LEU A 27 -10.34 -1.00 8.34
N VAL A 28 -9.79 -2.12 8.81
CA VAL A 28 -10.50 -3.40 8.95
C VAL A 28 -10.42 -3.83 10.40
N GLU A 29 -11.58 -3.99 11.04
CA GLU A 29 -11.71 -4.15 12.48
C GLU A 29 -10.98 -3.02 13.24
N ASN A 30 -9.79 -3.27 13.76
CA ASN A 30 -8.94 -2.29 14.47
C ASN A 30 -7.53 -2.23 13.89
N THR A 31 -7.38 -2.45 12.58
CA THR A 31 -6.07 -2.48 11.92
C THR A 31 -6.09 -1.69 10.62
N LEU A 32 -5.10 -0.80 10.47
CA LEU A 32 -4.89 0.02 9.28
C LEU A 32 -4.01 -0.72 8.27
N TYR A 33 -4.42 -0.68 7.01
CA TYR A 33 -3.70 -1.25 5.88
C TYR A 33 -3.47 -0.18 4.83
N ARG A 34 -2.21 0.11 4.52
CA ARG A 34 -1.84 1.01 3.43
C ARG A 34 -1.34 0.20 2.23
N VAL A 35 -2.13 0.18 1.15
CA VAL A 35 -1.90 -0.72 0.02
C VAL A 35 -1.93 0.00 -1.33
N PRO A 36 -1.16 -0.45 -2.34
CA PRO A 36 -1.17 0.16 -3.66
C PRO A 36 -2.57 0.14 -4.29
N ARG A 37 -3.01 1.29 -4.81
CA ARG A 37 -4.34 1.45 -5.44
C ARG A 37 -4.46 0.71 -6.77
N LYS A 38 -3.39 0.74 -7.58
CA LYS A 38 -3.41 0.23 -8.96
C LYS A 38 -3.78 -1.26 -9.08
N PRO A 39 -3.21 -2.19 -8.30
CA PRO A 39 -3.63 -3.60 -8.33
C PRO A 39 -5.10 -3.81 -7.96
N LEU A 40 -5.64 -3.00 -7.03
CA LEU A 40 -7.05 -3.07 -6.63
C LEU A 40 -7.96 -2.60 -7.77
N GLU A 41 -7.61 -1.50 -8.44
CA GLU A 41 -8.34 -0.99 -9.61
C GLU A 41 -8.30 -1.95 -10.81
N GLU A 42 -7.17 -2.62 -11.04
CA GLU A 42 -6.97 -3.51 -12.19
C GLU A 42 -7.64 -4.87 -11.99
N GLU A 43 -7.52 -5.45 -10.79
CA GLU A 43 -7.97 -6.82 -10.51
C GLU A 43 -9.37 -6.91 -9.88
N SER A 44 -9.98 -5.78 -9.49
CA SER A 44 -11.31 -5.76 -8.86
C SER A 44 -12.16 -4.61 -9.39
N THR A 45 -13.25 -4.97 -10.09
CA THR A 45 -14.23 -3.99 -10.57
C THR A 45 -14.89 -3.25 -9.41
N VAL A 46 -15.11 -3.92 -8.27
CA VAL A 46 -15.69 -3.30 -7.07
C VAL A 46 -14.83 -2.15 -6.56
N PHE A 47 -13.52 -2.39 -6.41
CA PHE A 47 -12.61 -1.33 -5.97
C PHE A 47 -12.49 -0.24 -7.02
N ARG A 48 -12.37 -0.61 -8.31
CA ARG A 48 -12.35 0.36 -9.41
C ARG A 48 -13.57 1.29 -9.39
N ASP A 49 -14.76 0.74 -9.23
CA ASP A 49 -15.99 1.52 -9.26
C ASP A 49 -16.12 2.38 -8.00
N MET A 50 -15.77 1.84 -6.82
CA MET A 50 -15.68 2.61 -5.56
C MET A 50 -14.79 3.84 -5.71
N PHE A 51 -13.67 3.68 -6.40
CA PHE A 51 -12.67 4.71 -6.65
C PHE A 51 -13.08 5.78 -7.67
N LEU A 52 -14.16 5.55 -8.42
CA LEU A 52 -14.76 6.50 -9.36
C LEU A 52 -15.94 7.27 -8.76
N LEU A 53 -16.42 6.86 -7.58
CA LEU A 53 -17.52 7.54 -6.92
C LEU A 53 -17.14 8.99 -6.55
N PRO A 54 -18.07 9.95 -6.70
CA PRO A 54 -17.82 11.33 -6.33
C PRO A 54 -17.58 11.43 -4.81
N GLN A 55 -16.48 12.09 -4.43
CA GLN A 55 -16.12 12.31 -3.03
C GLN A 55 -16.95 13.47 -2.46
N PRO A 56 -17.55 13.33 -1.26
CA PRO A 56 -18.54 14.30 -0.79
C PRO A 56 -17.99 15.68 -0.42
N ASN A 57 -16.69 15.89 -0.23
CA ASN A 57 -16.09 17.21 0.09
C ASN A 57 -14.62 17.30 -0.38
N SER A 58 -14.12 18.50 -0.70
CA SER A 58 -12.75 18.74 -1.20
C SER A 58 -11.64 18.56 -0.17
N ASP A 59 -11.97 18.62 1.12
CA ASP A 59 -10.95 18.88 2.15
C ASP A 59 -10.27 17.61 2.68
N ALA A 60 -10.85 16.42 2.47
CA ALA A 60 -10.21 15.15 2.79
C ALA A 60 -10.82 14.00 1.97
N ILE A 61 -10.00 13.37 1.12
CA ILE A 61 -10.39 12.22 0.30
C ILE A 61 -10.36 10.97 1.18
N GLU A 62 -11.45 10.19 1.19
CA GLU A 62 -11.49 8.92 1.91
C GLU A 62 -10.42 7.95 1.39
N GLY A 63 -9.67 7.35 2.30
CA GLY A 63 -8.56 6.45 2.02
C GLY A 63 -7.25 7.13 1.65
N GLN A 64 -7.16 8.46 1.71
CA GLN A 64 -5.93 9.21 1.38
C GLN A 64 -4.86 9.10 2.49
N ASP A 65 -5.28 9.03 3.75
CA ASP A 65 -4.41 8.95 4.92
C ASP A 65 -5.10 8.22 6.11
N ASP A 66 -4.35 8.07 7.20
CA ASP A 66 -4.74 7.34 8.40
C ASP A 66 -5.86 8.05 9.20
N THR A 67 -6.10 9.34 8.97
CA THR A 67 -7.15 10.11 9.66
C THR A 67 -8.52 9.84 9.07
N LYS A 68 -8.59 9.46 7.80
CA LYS A 68 -9.84 9.14 7.08
C LYS A 68 -9.68 7.89 6.20
N PRO A 69 -9.48 6.71 6.80
CA PRO A 69 -9.35 5.46 6.05
C PRO A 69 -10.69 5.03 5.45
N VAL A 70 -10.66 4.17 4.43
CA VAL A 70 -11.84 3.44 3.96
C VAL A 70 -12.19 2.37 4.99
N ILE A 71 -13.35 2.48 5.63
CA ILE A 71 -13.74 1.56 6.71
C ILE A 71 -14.50 0.36 6.12
N LEU A 72 -14.00 -0.85 6.34
CA LEU A 72 -14.65 -2.09 5.90
C LEU A 72 -15.35 -2.77 7.09
N HIS A 73 -16.67 -2.59 7.17
CA HIS A 73 -17.50 -3.24 8.19
C HIS A 73 -17.83 -4.68 7.80
N GLY A 74 -17.82 -5.59 8.80
CA GLY A 74 -18.20 -7.00 8.60
C GLY A 74 -17.18 -7.86 7.86
N VAL A 75 -16.00 -7.32 7.57
CA VAL A 75 -14.87 -8.05 6.99
C VAL A 75 -13.86 -8.34 8.09
N SER A 76 -13.45 -9.61 8.24
CA SER A 76 -12.39 -9.97 9.17
C SER A 76 -11.02 -9.57 8.62
N LYS A 77 -10.05 -9.27 9.49
CA LYS A 77 -8.66 -9.01 9.07
C LYS A 77 -8.08 -10.17 8.25
N ALA A 78 -8.38 -11.41 8.63
CA ALA A 78 -7.89 -12.60 7.93
C ALA A 78 -8.41 -12.68 6.49
N ASP A 79 -9.70 -12.41 6.28
CA ASP A 79 -10.31 -12.42 4.94
C ASP A 79 -9.75 -11.30 4.07
N PHE A 80 -9.57 -10.12 4.65
CA PHE A 80 -8.98 -8.98 3.94
C PHE A 80 -7.53 -9.26 3.51
N GLU A 81 -6.72 -9.86 4.39
CA GLU A 81 -5.35 -10.26 4.04
C GLU A 81 -5.31 -11.33 2.95
N CYS A 82 -6.22 -12.30 2.97
CA CYS A 82 -6.37 -13.29 1.91
C CYS A 82 -6.71 -12.62 0.56
N LEU A 83 -7.64 -11.67 0.57
CA LEU A 83 -7.98 -10.88 -0.61
C LEU A 83 -6.77 -10.10 -1.14
N LEU A 84 -6.05 -9.38 -0.28
CA LEU A 84 -4.85 -8.64 -0.66
C LEU A 84 -3.79 -9.56 -1.25
N LYS A 85 -3.54 -10.73 -0.64
CA LYS A 85 -2.61 -11.73 -1.19
C LYS A 85 -3.03 -12.18 -2.57
N ALA A 86 -4.32 -12.44 -2.80
CA ALA A 86 -4.83 -12.86 -4.10
C ALA A 86 -4.66 -11.78 -5.18
N LEU A 87 -5.03 -10.53 -4.88
CA LEU A 87 -4.96 -9.42 -5.84
C LEU A 87 -3.50 -8.99 -6.12
N LEU A 88 -2.67 -8.92 -5.08
CA LEU A 88 -1.27 -8.47 -5.22
C LEU A 88 -0.36 -9.56 -5.82
N CYS A 89 -0.59 -10.85 -5.56
CA CYS A 89 0.18 -11.91 -6.21
C CYS A 89 -0.01 -11.89 -7.74
N ARG A 90 -1.24 -11.63 -8.20
CA ARG A 90 -1.58 -11.57 -9.63
C ARG A 90 -0.91 -10.38 -10.32
N TYR A 91 -0.88 -9.23 -9.67
CA TYR A 91 -0.12 -8.07 -10.12
C TYR A 91 1.40 -8.34 -10.15
N SER A 92 1.92 -9.08 -9.16
CA SER A 92 3.36 -9.37 -9.05
C SER A 92 3.89 -10.35 -10.12
N SER A 93 3.03 -11.11 -10.79
CA SER A 93 3.46 -11.93 -11.93
C SER A 93 3.90 -11.08 -13.14
N SER A 94 3.60 -9.77 -13.11
CA SER A 94 4.13 -8.73 -14.01
C SER A 94 5.23 -7.86 -13.36
N MET A 95 5.38 -7.87 -12.02
CA MET A 95 6.42 -7.13 -11.30
C MET A 95 6.86 -7.90 -10.05
N ALA A 96 7.86 -8.77 -10.21
CA ALA A 96 8.40 -9.65 -9.17
C ALA A 96 9.06 -8.94 -7.95
N ALA A 97 8.87 -7.63 -7.78
CA ALA A 97 9.68 -6.80 -6.89
C ALA A 97 9.06 -6.46 -5.52
N PHE A 98 7.84 -6.88 -5.20
CA PHE A 98 7.26 -6.61 -3.87
C PHE A 98 7.42 -7.76 -2.86
N LYS A 99 7.97 -8.90 -3.29
CA LYS A 99 8.06 -10.10 -2.44
C LYS A 99 9.34 -10.22 -1.59
N LEU A 100 10.24 -9.22 -1.59
CA LEU A 100 11.48 -9.28 -0.79
C LEU A 100 11.54 -8.32 0.42
N SER A 101 10.88 -7.16 0.38
CA SER A 101 10.99 -6.19 1.50
C SER A 101 10.14 -6.53 2.72
N ILE A 102 9.03 -7.27 2.56
CA ILE A 102 8.14 -7.63 3.69
C ILE A 102 8.65 -8.87 4.46
N TRP A 103 9.39 -9.78 3.81
CA TRP A 103 9.93 -10.98 4.48
C TRP A 103 11.29 -10.74 5.15
N LEU A 104 12.08 -9.76 4.70
CA LEU A 104 13.37 -9.41 5.33
C LEU A 104 13.22 -8.58 6.61
N VAL A 105 12.08 -7.93 6.84
CA VAL A 105 11.88 -7.06 8.01
C VAL A 105 11.37 -7.83 9.24
N ASN A 106 10.81 -9.03 9.11
CA ASN A 106 10.10 -9.70 10.21
C ASN A 106 10.48 -11.18 10.47
N HIS A 107 11.67 -11.65 10.05
CA HIS A 107 12.12 -12.98 10.44
C HIS A 107 13.64 -13.05 10.67
N GLU A 108 14.08 -12.64 11.86
CA GLU A 108 15.35 -13.09 12.44
C GLU A 108 15.13 -14.49 13.05
N PRO A 109 15.67 -15.58 12.48
CA PRO A 109 15.76 -16.84 13.22
C PRO A 109 16.85 -16.70 14.28
N LEU A 110 16.42 -16.47 15.53
CA LEU A 110 17.24 -16.64 16.71
C LEU A 110 17.77 -18.07 16.77
N LEU A 111 19.03 -18.28 16.39
CA LEU A 111 19.85 -19.38 16.89
C LEU A 111 21.21 -18.84 17.35
N SER A 112 21.16 -18.08 18.45
CA SER A 112 22.25 -18.09 19.42
C SER A 112 22.24 -19.46 20.11
N GLY A 113 23.08 -20.36 19.64
CA GLY A 113 23.27 -21.70 20.21
C GLY A 113 24.74 -22.07 20.26
N ASN A 114 25.40 -21.67 21.34
CA ASN A 114 26.74 -22.09 21.75
C ASN A 114 26.91 -23.63 21.70
N MET A 115 27.69 -24.15 20.75
CA MET A 115 28.39 -25.44 20.82
C MET A 115 29.66 -25.28 19.96
N GLY A 116 30.87 -25.23 20.50
CA GLY A 116 31.55 -26.41 21.03
C GLY A 116 32.47 -26.99 19.96
N LYS A 117 33.77 -26.70 20.08
CA LYS A 117 34.94 -27.37 19.45
C LYS A 117 34.66 -28.55 18.52
N ILE A 118 35.15 -28.52 17.28
CA ILE A 118 35.85 -29.68 16.67
C ILE A 118 37.01 -29.17 15.79
N ARG A 119 38.23 -29.63 16.13
CA ARG A 119 39.41 -29.66 15.25
C ARG A 119 39.28 -30.87 14.35
N ILE A 120 39.48 -30.71 13.05
CA ILE A 120 40.28 -31.64 12.23
C ILE A 120 40.99 -30.82 11.15
#